data_AF-A0A6J6GFJ8-F1
#
_entry.id   AF-A0A6J6GFJ8-F1
#
_cell.length_a   1.000
_cell.length_b   1.000
_cell.length_c   1.000
_cell.angle_alpha   90.00
_cell.angle_beta   90.00
_cell.angle_gamma   90.00
#
_symmetry.space_group_name_H-M   'P 1'
#
loop_
_entity.id
_entity.type
_entity.pdbx_description
1 polymer ?
#
loop_
_entity_poly.entity_id
_entity_poly.type
_entity_poly.pdbx_seq_one_letter_code
_entity_poly.pdbx_strand_id
1 'polypeptide(L)'
;MGQYLPIFAMLVLAIVFAVVSRFVSDLLAPRRPSIPKSQPYECGIVPESGNPERFPVKFFLVAMIFIVFDIEIIFMFPFATVFRELGGFGIAAILIFSAAVFESFVYLISNGALDWGPAKNMRRSVSVSPARTSASNVRVVGLEGRDNPVSEEAA
;
A
#
# COMPACT_ATOMS: atom_id res chain seq x y z
N MET A 1 26.60 15.12 -27.47
CA MET A 1 26.64 13.64 -27.47
C MET A 1 27.70 13.08 -26.53
N GLY A 2 28.94 13.58 -26.52
CA GLY A 2 29.99 13.09 -25.60
C GLY A 2 29.64 13.20 -24.10
N GLN A 3 28.75 14.12 -23.72
CA GLN A 3 28.32 14.33 -22.33
C GLN A 3 27.34 13.28 -21.79
N TYR A 4 26.72 12.47 -22.66
CA TYR A 4 25.86 11.35 -22.26
C TYR A 4 26.67 10.05 -22.05
N LEU A 5 27.89 9.98 -22.59
CA LEU A 5 28.76 8.82 -22.47
C LEU A 5 29.08 8.49 -20.98
N PRO A 6 29.41 9.46 -20.10
CA PRO A 6 29.61 9.18 -18.68
C PRO A 6 28.34 8.69 -17.98
N ILE A 7 27.16 9.21 -18.35
CA ILE A 7 25.89 8.80 -17.76
C ILE A 7 25.60 7.33 -18.09
N PHE A 8 25.75 6.98 -19.37
CA PHE A 8 25.59 5.60 -19.82
C PHE A 8 26.62 4.66 -19.18
N ALA A 9 27.88 5.09 -19.10
CA ALA A 9 28.93 4.32 -18.44
C ALA A 9 28.63 4.06 -16.95
N MET A 10 28.13 5.08 -16.22
CA MET A 10 27.70 4.94 -14.83
C MET A 10 26.53 3.97 -14.68
N LEU A 11 25.55 4.02 -15.58
CA LEU A 11 24.42 3.08 -15.59
C LEU A 11 24.89 1.64 -15.81
N VAL A 12 25.78 1.42 -16.79
CA VAL A 12 26.37 0.10 -17.04
C VAL A 12 27.16 -0.37 -15.83
N LEU A 13 27.99 0.49 -15.25
CA LEU A 13 28.77 0.18 -14.05
C LEU A 13 27.88 -0.21 -12.87
N ALA A 14 26.78 0.53 -12.64
CA ALA A 14 25.84 0.23 -11.56
C ALA A 14 25.18 -1.15 -11.74
N ILE A 15 24.78 -1.49 -12.97
CA ILE A 15 24.21 -2.81 -13.29
C ILE A 15 25.26 -3.91 -13.09
N VAL A 16 26.47 -3.73 -13.65
CA VAL A 16 27.58 -4.68 -13.49
C VAL A 16 27.89 -4.89 -12.02
N PHE A 17 27.96 -3.81 -11.24
CA PHE A 17 28.22 -3.88 -9.81
C PHE A 17 27.12 -4.65 -9.07
N ALA A 18 25.84 -4.39 -9.33
CA ALA A 18 24.73 -5.12 -8.72
C ALA A 18 24.77 -6.62 -9.05
N VAL A 19 25.05 -6.95 -10.30
CA VAL A 19 25.16 -8.33 -10.78
C VAL A 19 26.35 -9.05 -10.16
N VAL A 20 27.54 -8.46 -10.20
CA VAL A 20 28.76 -9.01 -9.59
C VAL A 20 28.59 -9.18 -8.09
N SER A 21 28.02 -8.18 -7.40
CA SER A 21 27.73 -8.25 -5.97
C SER A 21 26.79 -9.41 -5.65
N ARG A 22 25.72 -9.59 -6.42
CA ARG A 22 24.79 -10.73 -6.27
C ARG A 22 25.48 -12.07 -6.51
N PHE A 23 26.38 -12.18 -7.50
CA PHE A 23 27.14 -13.41 -7.78
C PHE A 23 28.15 -13.74 -6.68
N VAL A 24 28.92 -12.74 -6.23
CA VAL A 24 29.87 -12.90 -5.13
C VAL A 24 29.13 -13.29 -3.85
N SER A 25 28.01 -12.63 -3.55
CA SER A 25 27.17 -13.01 -2.41
C SER A 25 26.68 -14.45 -2.49
N ASP A 26 26.35 -14.96 -3.68
CA ASP A 26 25.93 -16.36 -3.86
C ASP A 26 27.06 -17.37 -3.65
N LEU A 27 28.27 -16.99 -4.09
CA LEU A 27 29.45 -17.84 -4.03
C LEU A 27 30.01 -17.94 -2.60
N LEU A 28 29.97 -16.83 -1.84
CA LEU A 28 30.43 -16.79 -0.46
C LEU A 28 29.37 -17.27 0.54
N ALA A 29 28.07 -17.24 0.19
CA ALA A 29 27.00 -17.62 1.11
C ALA A 29 27.00 -19.13 1.42
N PRO A 30 26.93 -19.54 2.71
CA PRO A 30 26.75 -20.93 3.09
C PRO A 30 25.39 -21.47 2.61
N ARG A 31 25.41 -22.44 1.71
CA ARG A 31 24.19 -23.07 1.17
C ARG A 31 23.66 -24.15 2.12
N ARG A 32 22.73 -23.78 3.00
CA ARG A 32 22.01 -24.71 3.90
C ARG A 32 20.49 -24.57 3.74
N PRO A 33 19.91 -24.98 2.59
CA PRO A 33 18.48 -24.96 2.39
C PRO A 33 17.81 -25.94 3.36
N SER A 34 16.73 -25.50 3.99
CA SER A 34 15.86 -26.35 4.79
C SER A 34 14.42 -25.94 4.56
N ILE A 35 13.49 -26.91 4.65
CA ILE A 35 12.06 -26.66 4.41
C ILE A 35 11.55 -25.45 5.22
N PRO A 36 11.89 -25.29 6.53
CA PRO A 36 11.44 -24.13 7.30
C PRO A 36 12.00 -22.78 6.83
N LYS A 37 13.19 -22.74 6.23
CA LYS A 37 13.81 -21.48 5.74
C LYS A 37 13.19 -20.97 4.45
N SER A 38 12.52 -21.85 3.70
CA SER A 38 11.86 -21.51 2.44
C SER A 38 10.36 -21.30 2.59
N GLN A 39 9.79 -21.46 3.79
CA GLN A 39 8.38 -21.18 4.03
C GLN A 39 8.15 -19.66 4.18
N PRO A 40 6.97 -19.16 3.75
CA PRO A 40 6.52 -17.82 4.13
C PRO A 40 6.54 -17.61 5.64
N TYR A 41 6.86 -16.38 6.05
CA TYR A 41 6.87 -16.02 7.46
C TYR A 41 5.43 -15.78 7.95
N GLU A 42 4.95 -16.65 8.84
CA GLU A 42 3.61 -16.60 9.45
C GLU A 42 3.69 -16.74 10.99
N CYS A 43 4.73 -16.18 11.63
CA CYS A 43 4.93 -16.26 13.08
C CYS A 43 4.91 -17.69 13.67
N GLY A 44 5.25 -18.72 12.87
CA GLY A 44 5.27 -20.13 13.28
C GLY A 44 3.98 -20.90 13.01
N ILE A 45 2.96 -20.25 12.43
CA ILE A 45 1.73 -20.89 11.96
C ILE A 45 1.97 -21.49 10.57
N VAL A 46 1.39 -22.66 10.30
CA VAL A 46 1.44 -23.27 8.96
C VAL A 46 0.60 -22.40 8.02
N PRO A 47 1.16 -21.85 6.94
CA PRO A 47 0.41 -20.98 6.02
C PRO A 47 -0.78 -21.74 5.44
N GLU A 48 -1.98 -21.24 5.68
CA GLU A 48 -3.20 -21.77 5.10
C GLU A 48 -3.40 -21.13 3.72
N SER A 49 -3.64 -21.94 2.69
CA SER A 49 -3.93 -21.44 1.33
C SER A 49 -5.39 -20.98 1.26
N GLY A 50 -5.67 -19.83 1.87
CA GLY A 50 -6.95 -19.13 1.75
C GLY A 50 -7.15 -18.48 0.38
N ASN A 51 -8.38 -18.08 0.07
CA ASN A 51 -8.63 -17.23 -1.10
C ASN A 51 -7.90 -15.89 -0.92
N PRO A 52 -7.21 -15.37 -1.96
CA PRO A 52 -6.57 -14.06 -1.89
C PRO A 52 -7.60 -12.98 -1.51
N GLU A 53 -7.28 -12.20 -0.48
CA GLU A 53 -8.09 -11.04 -0.15
C GLU A 53 -7.99 -10.00 -1.26
N ARG A 54 -9.09 -9.30 -1.54
CA ARG A 54 -9.07 -8.21 -2.52
C ARG A 54 -8.25 -7.06 -1.94
N PHE A 55 -7.19 -6.69 -2.65
CA PHE A 55 -6.42 -5.50 -2.30
C PHE A 55 -7.32 -4.25 -2.34
N PRO A 56 -7.20 -3.33 -1.36
CA PRO A 56 -7.96 -2.09 -1.36
C PRO A 56 -7.71 -1.25 -2.62
N VAL A 57 -8.78 -0.71 -3.22
CA VAL A 57 -8.68 0.21 -4.37
C VAL A 57 -8.00 1.55 -4.04
N LYS A 58 -7.72 1.81 -2.75
CA LYS A 58 -7.07 3.05 -2.28
C LYS A 58 -5.69 3.25 -2.93
N PHE A 59 -4.94 2.17 -3.19
CA PHE A 59 -3.65 2.24 -3.88
C PHE A 59 -3.79 2.77 -5.32
N PHE A 60 -4.87 2.42 -6.01
CA PHE A 60 -5.16 2.92 -7.35
C PHE A 60 -5.47 4.42 -7.33
N LEU A 61 -6.25 4.90 -6.35
CA LEU A 61 -6.55 6.34 -6.24
C LEU A 61 -5.28 7.17 -6.03
N VAL A 62 -4.37 6.70 -5.17
CA VAL A 62 -3.07 7.36 -4.95
C VAL A 62 -2.22 7.35 -6.23
N ALA A 63 -2.15 6.23 -6.95
CA ALA A 63 -1.42 6.13 -8.21
C ALA A 63 -1.99 7.07 -9.28
N MET A 64 -3.31 7.17 -9.39
CA MET A 64 -3.98 8.06 -10.34
C MET A 64 -3.67 9.54 -10.03
N ILE A 65 -3.73 9.95 -8.77
CA ILE A 65 -3.33 11.30 -8.33
C ILE A 65 -1.88 11.58 -8.69
N PHE A 66 -0.99 10.64 -8.41
CA PHE A 66 0.43 10.77 -8.70
C PHE A 66 0.69 11.01 -10.20
N ILE A 67 0.02 10.26 -11.08
CA ILE A 67 0.15 10.44 -12.54
C ILE A 67 -0.28 11.85 -12.97
N VAL A 68 -1.40 12.36 -12.45
CA VAL A 68 -1.88 13.71 -12.80
C VAL A 68 -0.90 14.78 -12.33
N PHE A 69 -0.37 14.65 -11.11
CA PHE A 69 0.63 15.58 -10.58
C PHE A 69 1.98 15.49 -11.32
N ASP A 70 2.42 14.30 -11.74
CA ASP A 70 3.63 14.13 -12.53
C ASP A 70 3.49 14.79 -13.92
N ILE A 71 2.31 14.69 -14.53
CA ILE A 71 1.98 15.44 -15.75
C ILE A 71 2.00 16.95 -15.48
N GLU A 72 1.55 17.45 -14.34
CA GLU A 72 1.67 18.89 -14.03
C GLU A 72 3.14 19.34 -14.02
N ILE A 73 4.01 18.54 -13.39
CA ILE A 73 5.45 18.81 -13.33
C ILE A 73 6.08 18.79 -14.73
N ILE A 74 5.67 17.86 -15.61
CA ILE A 74 6.19 17.80 -16.98
C ILE A 74 5.96 19.10 -17.76
N PHE A 75 4.85 19.80 -17.48
CA PHE A 75 4.54 21.10 -18.07
C PHE A 75 5.27 22.26 -17.40
N MET A 76 5.57 22.15 -16.10
CA MET A 76 6.40 23.13 -15.40
C MET A 76 7.84 23.14 -15.89
N PHE A 77 8.39 22.01 -16.36
CA PHE A 77 9.79 21.94 -16.81
C PHE A 77 10.11 22.91 -17.96
N PRO A 78 9.40 22.89 -19.11
CA PRO A 78 9.61 23.87 -20.16
C PRO A 78 9.38 25.31 -19.69
N PHE A 79 8.33 25.55 -18.89
CA PHE A 79 8.09 26.89 -18.35
C PHE A 79 9.30 27.39 -17.53
N ALA A 80 9.88 26.53 -16.68
CA ALA A 80 11.02 26.88 -15.84
C ALA A 80 12.28 27.22 -16.66
N THR A 81 12.46 26.62 -17.85
CA THR A 81 13.62 26.91 -18.70
C THR A 81 13.48 28.24 -19.46
N VAL A 82 12.27 28.65 -19.83
CA VAL A 82 12.02 29.90 -20.60
C VAL A 82 11.33 31.01 -19.80
N PHE A 83 11.18 30.88 -18.48
CA PHE A 83 10.41 31.82 -17.65
C PHE A 83 10.81 33.29 -17.85
N ARG A 84 12.10 33.56 -18.07
CA ARG A 84 12.64 34.91 -18.28
C ARG A 84 12.13 35.56 -19.56
N GLU A 85 11.85 34.78 -20.59
CA GLU A 85 11.33 35.25 -21.88
C GLU A 85 9.82 35.50 -21.82
N LEU A 86 9.09 34.68 -21.05
CA LEU A 86 7.64 34.79 -20.90
C LEU A 86 7.22 35.88 -19.90
N GLY A 87 8.10 36.27 -18.96
CA GLY A 87 7.84 37.33 -17.99
C GLY A 87 6.55 37.10 -17.18
N GLY A 88 5.81 38.18 -16.92
CA GLY A 88 4.57 38.13 -16.13
C GLY A 88 3.46 37.29 -16.77
N PHE A 89 3.41 37.20 -18.09
CA PHE A 89 2.43 36.38 -18.80
C PHE A 89 2.63 34.88 -18.51
N GLY A 90 3.87 34.39 -18.56
CA GLY A 90 4.16 32.99 -18.24
C GLY A 90 3.81 32.63 -16.81
N ILE A 91 4.08 33.54 -15.87
CA ILE A 91 3.71 33.35 -14.46
C ILE A 91 2.19 33.25 -14.30
N ALA A 92 1.43 34.14 -14.96
CA ALA A 92 -0.03 34.06 -14.93
C ALA A 92 -0.55 32.75 -15.55
N ALA A 93 0.01 32.34 -16.69
CA ALA A 93 -0.38 31.13 -17.38
C ALA A 93 -0.11 29.86 -16.54
N ILE A 94 1.07 29.74 -15.92
CA ILE A 94 1.39 28.57 -15.09
C ILE A 94 0.56 28.56 -13.80
N LEU A 95 0.27 29.73 -13.21
CA LEU A 95 -0.58 29.82 -12.03
C LEU A 95 -2.03 29.39 -12.34
N ILE A 96 -2.59 29.82 -13.47
CA ILE A 96 -3.94 29.42 -13.88
C ILE A 96 -3.98 27.91 -14.16
N PHE A 97 -2.97 27.38 -14.85
CA PHE A 97 -2.84 25.94 -15.11
C PHE A 97 -2.74 25.12 -13.82
N SER A 98 -1.81 25.48 -12.93
CA SER A 98 -1.63 24.81 -11.64
C SER A 98 -2.87 24.95 -10.75
N ALA A 99 -3.54 26.10 -10.72
CA ALA A 99 -4.76 26.28 -9.93
C ALA A 99 -5.88 25.33 -10.38
N ALA A 100 -6.07 25.14 -11.69
CA ALA A 100 -7.10 24.24 -12.22
C ALA A 100 -6.83 22.77 -11.87
N VAL A 101 -5.57 22.33 -11.94
CA VAL A 101 -5.19 20.96 -11.53
C VAL A 101 -5.26 20.80 -10.01
N PHE A 102 -4.78 21.80 -9.27
CA PHE A 102 -4.80 21.81 -7.81
C PHE A 102 -6.22 21.79 -7.24
N GLU A 103 -7.17 22.48 -7.87
CA GLU A 103 -8.60 22.41 -7.50
C GLU A 103 -9.12 20.97 -7.58
N SER A 104 -8.79 20.25 -8.66
CA SER A 104 -9.18 18.85 -8.83
C SER A 104 -8.57 17.95 -7.75
N PHE A 105 -7.34 18.22 -7.35
CA PHE A 105 -6.66 17.52 -6.26
C PHE A 105 -7.35 17.77 -4.90
N VAL A 106 -7.65 19.03 -4.57
CA VAL A 106 -8.36 19.39 -3.33
C VAL A 106 -9.75 18.75 -3.28
N TYR A 107 -10.47 18.74 -4.40
CA TYR A 107 -11.77 18.05 -4.51
C TYR A 107 -11.64 16.56 -4.20
N LEU A 108 -10.62 15.90 -4.74
CA LEU A 108 -10.43 14.46 -4.55
C LEU A 108 -10.07 14.09 -3.10
N ILE A 109 -9.24 14.90 -2.43
CA ILE A 109 -8.96 14.73 -0.99
C ILE A 109 -10.24 14.92 -0.17
N SER A 110 -11.02 15.95 -0.49
CA SER A 110 -12.27 16.28 0.21
C SER A 110 -13.30 15.13 0.11
N ASN A 111 -13.27 14.37 -0.98
CA ASN A 111 -14.08 13.16 -1.17
C ASN A 111 -13.51 11.90 -0.50
N GLY A 112 -12.44 12.01 0.28
CA GLY A 112 -11.90 10.89 1.04
C GLY A 112 -11.02 9.93 0.22
N ALA A 113 -10.47 10.36 -0.92
CA ALA A 113 -9.57 9.52 -1.72
C ALA A 113 -8.32 9.06 -0.95
N LEU A 114 -7.92 9.81 0.09
CA LEU A 114 -6.82 9.48 0.99
C LEU A 114 -7.30 9.03 2.38
N ASP A 115 -8.56 8.62 2.53
CA ASP A 115 -9.02 8.09 3.82
C ASP A 115 -8.50 6.66 4.00
N TRP A 116 -7.48 6.51 4.84
CA TRP A 116 -6.87 5.23 5.21
C TRP A 116 -7.58 4.55 6.38
N GLY A 117 -8.56 5.21 6.99
CA GLY A 117 -9.31 4.69 8.11
C GLY A 117 -10.04 3.38 7.80
N PRO A 118 -10.40 2.61 8.85
CA PRO A 118 -11.30 1.47 8.69
C PRO A 118 -12.53 1.97 7.94
N ALA A 119 -12.92 1.28 6.86
CA ALA A 119 -14.21 1.55 6.24
C ALA A 119 -15.24 1.54 7.37
N LYS A 120 -16.04 2.61 7.50
CA LYS A 120 -17.00 2.78 8.59
C LYS A 120 -18.08 1.73 8.41
N ASN A 121 -17.75 0.50 8.81
CA ASN A 121 -18.63 -0.64 8.79
C ASN A 121 -19.65 -0.34 9.87
N MET A 122 -20.74 0.30 9.46
CA MET A 122 -21.97 0.32 10.23
C MET A 122 -22.61 -1.07 10.17
N ARG A 123 -21.81 -2.12 10.40
CA ARG A 123 -22.34 -3.39 10.89
C ARG A 123 -22.78 -3.07 12.30
N ARG A 124 -24.04 -2.66 12.42
CA ARG A 124 -24.79 -2.79 13.66
C ARG A 124 -24.64 -4.27 14.03
N SER A 125 -23.73 -4.57 14.96
CA SER A 125 -23.67 -5.88 15.58
C SER A 125 -24.96 -5.99 16.37
N VAL A 126 -26.01 -6.43 15.70
CA VAL A 126 -27.20 -6.93 16.37
C VAL A 126 -26.80 -8.30 16.90
N SER A 127 -25.93 -8.31 17.92
CA SER A 127 -25.73 -9.48 18.76
C SER A 127 -26.97 -9.57 19.65
N VAL A 128 -28.07 -10.06 19.08
CA VAL A 128 -29.18 -10.58 19.86
C VAL A 128 -28.70 -11.93 20.37
N SER A 129 -28.25 -11.96 21.63
CA SER A 129 -28.09 -13.22 22.35
C SER A 129 -29.48 -13.86 22.44
N PRO A 130 -29.73 -15.03 21.84
CA PRO A 130 -31.04 -15.68 21.91
C PRO A 130 -31.36 -16.16 23.34
N ALA A 131 -30.33 -16.29 24.18
CA ALA A 131 -30.48 -16.56 25.61
C ALA A 131 -30.08 -15.31 26.42
N ARG A 132 -31.07 -14.49 26.76
CA ARG A 132 -30.96 -13.53 27.86
C ARG A 132 -31.46 -14.23 29.11
N THR A 133 -30.64 -15.08 29.71
CA THR A 133 -30.98 -15.76 30.97
C THR A 133 -30.67 -14.84 32.14
N SER A 134 -31.60 -14.66 33.08
CA SER A 134 -31.45 -13.79 34.27
C SER A 134 -30.39 -14.25 35.28
N ALA A 135 -29.76 -15.40 35.05
CA ALA A 135 -28.86 -16.04 35.99
C ALA A 135 -27.37 -15.66 35.82
N SER A 136 -26.96 -15.05 34.69
CA SER A 136 -25.56 -14.70 34.47
C SER A 136 -25.39 -13.48 33.55
N ASN A 137 -24.55 -12.53 34.00
CA ASN A 137 -24.09 -11.37 33.21
C ASN A 137 -22.79 -11.66 32.44
N VAL A 138 -22.25 -12.87 32.52
CA VAL A 138 -20.98 -13.22 31.86
C VAL A 138 -21.27 -13.77 30.47
N ARG A 139 -20.76 -13.06 29.45
CA ARG A 139 -20.83 -13.51 28.05
C ARG A 139 -19.70 -14.51 27.78
N VAL A 140 -20.03 -15.80 27.72
CA VAL A 140 -19.10 -16.82 27.26
C VAL A 140 -19.04 -16.79 25.73
N VAL A 141 -17.85 -16.65 25.17
CA VAL A 141 -17.57 -16.66 23.72
C VAL A 141 -16.54 -17.72 23.40
N GLY A 142 -16.55 -18.27 22.18
CA GLY A 142 -15.55 -19.25 21.71
C GLY A 142 -15.85 -20.70 22.10
N LEU A 143 -17.09 -21.15 21.94
CA LEU A 143 -17.50 -22.54 22.16
C LEU A 143 -17.54 -23.37 20.87
N GLU A 144 -17.21 -22.80 19.71
CA GLU A 144 -17.08 -23.59 18.48
C GLU A 144 -16.03 -24.71 18.65
N GLY A 145 -16.50 -25.96 18.67
CA GLY A 145 -15.65 -27.16 18.69
C GLY A 145 -15.30 -27.72 20.07
N ARG A 146 -15.92 -27.25 21.16
CA ARG A 146 -15.70 -27.79 22.51
C ARG A 146 -16.99 -28.42 23.05
N ASP A 147 -16.94 -29.71 23.39
CA ASP A 147 -18.06 -30.36 24.08
C ASP A 147 -18.27 -29.67 25.44
N ASN A 148 -19.49 -29.20 25.67
CA ASN A 148 -19.84 -28.47 26.88
C ASN A 148 -19.86 -29.43 28.07
N PRO A 149 -19.02 -29.22 29.12
CA PRO A 149 -19.08 -30.06 30.32
C PRO A 149 -20.36 -29.84 31.15
N VAL A 150 -21.18 -28.84 30.80
CA VAL A 150 -22.35 -28.43 31.60
C VAL A 150 -23.59 -29.28 31.29
N SER A 151 -23.60 -30.09 30.22
CA SER A 151 -24.74 -30.98 29.93
C SER A 151 -24.72 -32.32 30.67
N GLU A 152 -23.62 -32.69 31.34
CA GLU A 152 -23.51 -33.96 32.07
C GLU A 152 -23.96 -33.90 33.53
N GLU A 153 -24.11 -32.71 34.12
CA GLU A 153 -24.47 -32.55 35.54
C GLU A 153 -26.00 -32.41 35.77
N ALA A 154 -26.82 -32.57 34.73
CA ALA A 154 -28.27 -32.38 34.78
C ALA A 154 -29.09 -33.59 34.31
N ALA A 155 -28.61 -34.81 34.58
CA ALA A 155 -29.35 -36.06 34.43
C ALA A 155 -29.51 -36.78 35.77
#